data_AF-A0A7V1MY54-F1
#
_entry.id   AF-A0A7V1MY54-F1
#
_cell.length_a   1.000
_cell.length_b   1.000
_cell.length_c   1.000
_cell.angle_alpha   90.00
_cell.angle_beta   90.00
_cell.angle_gamma   90.00
#
_symmetry.space_group_name_H-M   'P 1'
#
loop_
_entity.id
_entity.type
_entity.pdbx_description
1 polymer ?
#
loop_
_entity_poly.entity_id
_entity_poly.type
_entity_poly.pdbx_seq_one_letter_code
_entity_poly.pdbx_strand_id
1 'polypeptide(L)'
;MSKKTAENTKEQSLIAQLSQMTQVPNRSWPVRQSRQSRGIPEGLWIRCEKCSQMIFRKSLETNLHVCPECSYHYRIGARERIKQLCDPKSFEPMFEDVMPNDPLKFHDRLPYSERLEKAAAKADVTEAVLCGKAFIKGRRIMLGVIDLTFMMGSMGTVVGERLTRTIEMATDTDLPLVIVCAGGGARMQESSLSLMQMAKTSAALARFDDAGGLYISVLT
;
A
#
# COMPACT_ATOMS: atom_id res chain seq x y z
N MET A 1 3.68 7.49 89.54
CA MET A 1 3.16 8.36 88.47
C MET A 1 3.90 9.69 88.51
N SER A 2 4.09 10.36 87.37
CA SER A 2 4.60 11.76 87.26
C SER A 2 6.11 12.02 87.04
N LYS A 3 6.84 11.14 86.32
CA LYS A 3 8.14 11.50 85.71
C LYS A 3 8.35 11.01 84.27
N LYS A 4 7.69 9.91 83.85
CA LYS A 4 7.73 9.41 82.45
C LYS A 4 6.88 10.21 81.44
N THR A 5 6.05 11.14 81.90
CA THR A 5 5.22 12.00 81.03
C THR A 5 5.92 13.28 80.60
N ALA A 6 6.99 13.72 81.28
CA ALA A 6 7.69 14.98 80.97
C ALA A 6 8.84 14.81 79.95
N GLU A 7 9.44 13.62 79.85
CA GLU A 7 10.46 13.31 78.82
C GLU A 7 9.84 13.19 77.42
N ASN A 8 8.62 12.63 77.33
CA ASN A 8 7.89 12.47 76.07
C ASN A 8 7.40 13.82 75.47
N THR A 9 7.30 14.88 76.28
CA THR A 9 6.90 16.21 75.80
C THR A 9 8.07 16.99 75.17
N LYS A 10 9.30 16.75 75.62
CA LYS A 10 10.52 17.38 75.05
C LYS A 10 10.95 16.73 73.73
N GLU A 11 10.73 15.43 73.59
CA GLU A 11 11.02 14.70 72.36
C GLU A 11 10.04 15.10 71.22
N GLN A 12 8.76 15.28 71.57
CA GLN A 12 7.74 15.76 70.63
C GLN A 12 7.95 17.22 70.20
N SER A 13 8.49 18.10 71.06
CA SER A 13 8.78 19.49 70.69
C SER A 13 9.97 19.62 69.73
N LEU A 14 10.98 18.75 69.84
CA LEU A 14 12.13 18.70 68.94
C LEU A 14 11.74 18.16 67.54
N ILE A 15 10.86 17.16 67.47
CA ILE A 15 10.34 16.62 66.21
C ILE A 15 9.44 17.64 65.49
N ALA A 16 8.66 18.43 66.24
CA ALA A 16 7.84 19.52 65.69
C ALA A 16 8.70 20.67 65.13
N GLN A 17 9.85 20.98 65.74
CA GLN A 17 10.78 22.01 65.25
C GLN A 17 11.55 21.56 64.00
N LEU A 18 11.95 20.29 63.90
CA LEU A 18 12.60 19.73 62.70
C LEU A 18 11.67 19.67 61.47
N SER A 19 10.36 19.53 61.69
CA SER A 19 9.35 19.52 60.62
C SER A 19 9.07 20.91 60.02
N GLN A 20 9.46 21.98 60.70
CA GLN A 20 9.29 23.37 60.22
C GLN A 20 10.46 23.86 59.36
N MET A 21 11.57 23.13 59.29
CA MET A 21 12.78 23.54 58.55
C MET A 21 12.90 22.96 57.13
N THR A 22 11.86 22.28 56.61
CA THR A 22 11.86 21.65 55.28
C THR A 22 10.73 22.12 54.36
N GLN A 23 10.24 23.35 54.53
CA GLN A 23 9.33 23.95 53.54
C GLN A 23 10.13 24.69 52.46
N VAL A 24 10.30 24.03 51.32
CA VAL A 24 10.84 24.63 50.10
C VAL A 24 9.86 25.72 49.64
N PRO A 25 10.29 26.99 49.49
CA PRO A 25 9.37 28.06 49.09
C PRO A 25 8.86 27.80 47.67
N ASN A 26 7.53 27.90 47.52
CA ASN A 26 6.84 27.69 46.25
C ASN A 26 7.28 28.78 45.25
N ARG A 27 8.14 28.42 44.29
CA ARG A 27 8.69 29.35 43.31
C ARG A 27 7.61 29.74 42.29
N SER A 28 7.03 30.92 42.44
CA SER A 28 6.00 31.49 41.55
C SER A 28 6.57 32.16 40.29
N TRP A 29 7.42 31.46 39.54
CA TRP A 29 7.78 31.95 38.20
C TRP A 29 6.63 31.64 37.25
N PRO A 30 6.14 32.60 36.45
CA PRO A 30 5.14 32.31 35.43
C PRO A 30 5.79 31.39 34.39
N VAL A 31 5.36 30.12 34.37
CA VAL A 31 5.73 29.18 33.31
C VAL A 31 5.23 29.77 32.00
N ARG A 32 6.16 30.21 31.15
CA ARG A 32 5.85 30.68 29.80
C ARG A 32 5.26 29.48 29.06
N GLN A 33 3.93 29.47 28.90
CA GLN A 33 3.23 28.42 28.17
C GLN A 33 3.92 28.25 26.81
N SER A 34 4.49 27.07 26.58
CA SER A 34 5.05 26.72 25.29
C SER A 34 3.94 26.93 24.27
N ARG A 35 4.17 27.82 23.29
CA ARG A 35 3.33 27.86 22.09
C ARG A 35 3.20 26.43 21.62
N GLN A 36 1.97 25.90 21.63
CA GLN A 36 1.67 24.58 21.10
C GLN A 36 2.32 24.52 19.72
N SER A 37 3.34 23.69 19.56
CA SER A 37 3.91 23.43 18.25
C SER A 37 2.74 22.97 17.40
N ARG A 38 2.44 23.69 16.32
CA ARG A 38 1.54 23.19 15.27
C ARG A 38 1.99 21.75 15.00
N GLY A 39 1.13 20.78 15.35
CA GLY A 39 1.48 19.37 15.35
C GLY A 39 2.12 19.04 14.01
N ILE A 40 3.38 18.60 14.05
CA ILE A 40 4.05 18.04 12.89
C ILE A 40 3.19 16.83 12.49
N PRO A 41 2.60 16.81 11.27
CA PRO A 41 1.83 15.66 10.85
C PRO A 41 2.68 14.39 10.94
N GLU A 42 2.16 13.37 11.61
CA GLU A 42 2.82 12.06 11.67
C GLU A 42 2.99 11.49 10.25
N GLY A 43 4.14 10.86 9.99
CA GLY A 43 4.41 10.22 8.70
C GLY A 43 5.04 11.10 7.61
N LEU A 44 5.53 12.31 7.93
CA LEU A 44 6.30 13.12 6.98
C LEU A 44 7.64 12.50 6.59
N TRP A 45 8.22 11.69 7.46
CA TRP A 45 9.51 11.04 7.26
C TRP A 45 9.34 9.52 7.23
N ILE A 46 9.98 8.88 6.26
CA ILE A 46 9.97 7.43 6.05
C ILE A 46 11.42 6.95 6.15
N ARG A 47 11.67 5.87 6.89
CA ARG A 47 12.97 5.22 6.92
C ARG A 47 13.12 4.29 5.73
N CYS A 48 14.24 4.37 5.01
CA CYS A 48 14.51 3.48 3.88
C CYS A 48 14.76 2.03 4.32
N GLU A 49 14.09 1.07 3.68
CA GLU A 49 14.27 -0.36 3.99
C GLU A 49 15.69 -0.85 3.63
N LYS A 50 16.26 -0.33 2.54
CA LYS A 50 17.61 -0.69 2.07
C LYS A 50 18.74 0.07 2.78
N CYS A 51 18.74 1.41 2.74
CA CYS A 51 19.85 2.22 3.27
C CYS A 51 19.61 2.79 4.67
N SER A 52 18.45 2.55 5.29
CA SER A 52 18.07 3.11 6.59
C SER A 52 18.05 4.64 6.71
N GLN A 53 18.24 5.39 5.62
CA GLN A 53 18.15 6.85 5.65
C GLN A 53 16.71 7.34 5.84
N MET A 54 16.58 8.49 6.51
CA MET A 54 15.30 9.17 6.70
C MET A 54 14.98 10.04 5.48
N ILE A 55 13.93 9.69 4.76
CA ILE A 55 13.51 10.35 3.53
C ILE A 55 12.19 11.07 3.79
N PHE A 56 12.07 12.29 3.29
CA PHE A 56 10.82 13.02 3.33
C PHE A 56 9.81 12.44 2.33
N ARG A 57 8.58 12.13 2.77
CA ARG A 57 7.56 11.44 1.95
C ARG A 57 7.29 12.15 0.61
N LYS A 58 7.17 13.49 0.61
CA LYS A 58 6.95 14.24 -0.65
C LYS A 58 8.11 14.14 -1.62
N SER A 59 9.34 14.02 -1.11
CA SER A 59 10.53 13.81 -1.97
C SER A 59 10.45 12.45 -2.64
N LEU A 60 10.04 11.43 -1.89
CA LEU A 60 9.82 10.08 -2.41
C LEU A 60 8.71 10.05 -3.48
N GLU A 61 7.57 10.71 -3.23
CA GLU A 61 6.46 10.82 -4.20
C GLU A 61 6.88 11.56 -5.47
N THR A 62 7.60 12.68 -5.34
CA THR A 62 8.12 13.46 -6.49
C THR A 62 9.14 12.65 -7.28
N ASN A 63 9.92 11.79 -6.61
CA ASN A 63 10.88 10.89 -7.22
C ASN A 63 10.27 9.51 -7.60
N LEU A 64 8.96 9.46 -7.88
CA LEU A 64 8.26 8.26 -8.38
C LEU A 64 8.39 7.02 -7.47
N HIS A 65 8.44 7.23 -6.15
CA HIS A 65 8.67 6.20 -5.16
C HIS A 65 10.03 5.49 -5.27
N VAL A 66 11.06 6.22 -5.71
CA VAL A 66 12.46 5.77 -5.71
C VAL A 66 13.24 6.50 -4.63
N CYS A 67 13.99 5.76 -3.81
CA CYS A 67 14.85 6.34 -2.80
C CYS A 67 15.94 7.22 -3.44
N PRO A 68 16.04 8.52 -3.11
CA PRO A 68 17.02 9.42 -3.71
C PRO A 68 18.47 9.06 -3.33
N GLU A 69 18.68 8.38 -2.20
CA GLU A 69 20.02 8.06 -1.68
C GLU A 69 20.57 6.74 -2.24
N CYS A 70 19.73 5.72 -2.44
CA CYS A 70 20.19 4.37 -2.81
C CYS A 70 19.49 3.77 -4.03
N SER A 71 18.65 4.54 -4.72
CA SER A 71 17.87 4.11 -5.89
C SER A 71 17.03 2.85 -5.65
N TYR A 72 16.63 2.61 -4.40
CA TYR A 72 15.70 1.52 -4.07
C TYR A 72 14.30 1.87 -4.58
N HIS A 73 13.72 0.96 -5.36
CA HIS A 73 12.35 1.09 -5.87
C HIS A 73 11.38 0.56 -4.84
N TYR A 74 10.51 1.42 -4.33
CA TYR A 74 9.44 0.98 -3.45
C TYR A 74 8.30 0.34 -4.24
N ARG A 75 7.58 -0.56 -3.55
CA ARG A 75 6.34 -1.09 -4.07
C ARG A 75 5.28 0.01 -4.12
N ILE A 76 4.58 0.08 -5.24
CA ILE A 76 3.45 0.98 -5.45
C ILE A 76 2.24 0.18 -5.94
N GLY A 77 1.04 0.67 -5.65
CA GLY A 77 -0.19 0.09 -6.17
C GLY A 77 -0.41 0.40 -7.65
N ALA A 78 -1.36 -0.30 -8.27
CA ALA A 78 -1.63 -0.17 -9.70
C ALA A 78 -2.12 1.24 -10.08
N ARG A 79 -2.98 1.86 -9.26
CA ARG A 79 -3.45 3.25 -9.50
C ARG A 79 -2.30 4.25 -9.53
N GLU A 80 -1.33 4.08 -8.64
CA GLU A 80 -0.17 4.97 -8.61
C GLU A 80 0.72 4.75 -9.82
N ARG A 81 0.97 3.49 -10.20
CA ARG A 81 1.68 3.17 -11.43
C ARG A 81 1.00 3.76 -12.67
N ILE A 82 -0.33 3.72 -12.77
CA ILE A 82 -1.10 4.32 -13.86
C ILE A 82 -0.85 5.84 -13.91
N LYS A 83 -0.88 6.55 -12.78
CA LYS A 83 -0.57 7.99 -12.74
C LYS A 83 0.85 8.31 -13.17
N GLN A 84 1.82 7.43 -12.88
CA GLN A 84 3.21 7.64 -13.29
C GLN A 84 3.43 7.42 -14.80
N LEU A 85 2.70 6.49 -15.40
CA LEU A 85 2.86 6.11 -16.80
C LEU A 85 1.99 6.93 -17.76
N CYS A 86 0.76 7.24 -17.36
CA CYS A 86 -0.25 7.82 -18.23
C CYS A 86 -0.34 9.33 -18.12
N ASP A 87 -0.79 9.96 -19.19
CA ASP A 87 -1.09 11.39 -19.20
C ASP A 87 -2.23 11.70 -18.19
N PRO A 88 -2.23 12.88 -17.55
CA PRO A 88 -3.22 13.21 -16.53
C PRO A 88 -4.66 13.08 -17.04
N LYS A 89 -5.50 12.36 -16.28
CA LYS A 89 -6.93 12.10 -16.58
C LYS A 89 -7.19 11.38 -17.92
N SER A 90 -6.21 10.64 -18.44
CA SER A 90 -6.35 9.90 -19.70
C SER A 90 -6.77 8.43 -19.54
N PHE A 91 -6.69 7.88 -18.33
CA PHE A 91 -7.00 6.48 -18.07
C PHE A 91 -8.51 6.25 -17.99
N GLU A 92 -9.02 5.39 -18.85
CA GLU A 92 -10.40 4.94 -18.90
C GLU A 92 -10.46 3.46 -18.48
N PRO A 93 -10.91 3.15 -17.24
CA PRO A 93 -11.02 1.78 -16.76
C PRO A 93 -11.94 0.94 -17.65
N MET A 94 -11.58 -0.32 -17.85
CA MET A 94 -12.34 -1.27 -18.66
C MET A 94 -12.47 -2.62 -17.93
N PHE A 95 -13.52 -3.37 -18.27
CA PHE A 95 -13.77 -4.73 -17.79
C PHE A 95 -13.99 -4.85 -16.27
N GLU A 96 -14.41 -3.76 -15.64
CA GLU A 96 -14.72 -3.73 -14.20
C GLU A 96 -15.95 -4.58 -13.85
N ASP A 97 -16.78 -4.92 -14.83
CA ASP A 97 -17.91 -5.84 -14.74
C ASP A 97 -17.50 -7.30 -14.48
N VAL A 98 -16.26 -7.67 -14.85
CA VAL A 98 -15.74 -9.03 -14.61
C VAL A 98 -15.31 -9.16 -13.16
N MET A 99 -16.11 -9.85 -12.35
CA MET A 99 -15.88 -10.02 -10.91
C MET A 99 -15.41 -11.43 -10.54
N PRO A 100 -14.62 -11.57 -9.45
CA PRO A 100 -14.17 -12.88 -9.01
C PRO A 100 -15.31 -13.70 -8.44
N ASN A 101 -15.21 -15.01 -8.65
CA ASN A 101 -16.13 -16.01 -8.14
C ASN A 101 -15.34 -17.15 -7.51
N ASP A 102 -15.98 -17.95 -6.66
CA ASP A 102 -15.42 -19.15 -6.04
C ASP A 102 -16.04 -20.41 -6.65
N PRO A 103 -15.64 -20.81 -7.88
CA PRO A 103 -16.20 -21.97 -8.56
C PRO A 103 -15.87 -23.29 -7.84
N LEU A 104 -14.76 -23.33 -7.09
CA LEU A 104 -14.30 -24.53 -6.40
C LEU A 104 -14.83 -24.62 -4.96
N LYS A 105 -15.53 -23.59 -4.47
CA LYS A 105 -15.94 -23.46 -3.06
C LYS A 105 -14.76 -23.70 -2.12
N PHE A 106 -13.61 -23.12 -2.48
CA PHE A 106 -12.34 -23.40 -1.82
C PHE A 106 -12.35 -22.88 -0.39
N HIS A 107 -11.90 -23.71 0.54
CA HIS A 107 -11.87 -23.39 1.95
C HIS A 107 -10.52 -23.77 2.56
N ASP A 108 -9.86 -22.81 3.19
CA ASP A 108 -8.68 -23.07 4.02
C ASP A 108 -8.92 -22.71 5.50
N ARG A 109 -8.17 -21.77 6.06
CA ARG A 109 -8.50 -21.11 7.34
C ARG A 109 -9.68 -20.15 7.19
N LEU A 110 -9.87 -19.59 5.99
CA LEU A 110 -10.96 -18.70 5.63
C LEU A 110 -11.56 -19.18 4.29
N PRO A 111 -12.88 -19.05 4.09
CA PRO A 111 -13.49 -19.23 2.78
C PRO A 111 -12.83 -18.32 1.74
N TYR A 112 -12.70 -18.78 0.49
CA TYR A 112 -12.09 -17.97 -0.57
C TYR A 112 -12.89 -16.69 -0.86
N SER A 113 -14.23 -16.74 -0.81
CA SER A 113 -15.09 -15.56 -0.91
C SER A 113 -14.72 -14.46 0.11
N GLU A 114 -14.52 -14.81 1.37
CA GLU A 114 -14.11 -13.85 2.40
C GLU A 114 -12.70 -13.29 2.15
N ARG A 115 -11.79 -14.10 1.59
CA ARG A 115 -10.44 -13.64 1.22
C ARG A 115 -10.51 -12.62 0.09
N LEU A 116 -11.38 -12.82 -0.90
CA LEU A 116 -11.62 -11.88 -1.98
C LEU A 116 -12.17 -10.55 -1.45
N GLU A 117 -13.18 -10.59 -0.58
CA GLU A 117 -13.74 -9.37 0.03
C GLU A 117 -12.70 -8.60 0.84
N LYS A 118 -11.92 -9.31 1.68
CA LYS A 118 -10.83 -8.69 2.47
C LYS A 118 -9.73 -8.11 1.58
N ALA A 119 -9.39 -8.79 0.48
CA ALA A 119 -8.40 -8.29 -0.47
C ALA A 119 -8.89 -7.06 -1.22
N ALA A 120 -10.15 -7.07 -1.68
CA ALA A 120 -10.78 -5.95 -2.38
C ALA A 120 -10.86 -4.72 -1.47
N ALA A 121 -11.33 -4.89 -0.23
CA ALA A 121 -11.41 -3.80 0.75
C ALA A 121 -10.03 -3.23 1.11
N LYS A 122 -8.99 -4.07 1.19
CA LYS A 122 -7.63 -3.64 1.49
C LYS A 122 -7.00 -2.87 0.32
N ALA A 123 -7.25 -3.30 -0.91
CA ALA A 123 -6.59 -2.80 -2.11
C ALA A 123 -7.37 -1.67 -2.81
N ASP A 124 -8.63 -1.44 -2.43
CA ASP A 124 -9.54 -0.48 -3.08
C ASP A 124 -9.68 -0.72 -4.60
N VAL A 125 -9.66 -2.00 -4.96
CA VAL A 125 -9.82 -2.51 -6.33
C VAL A 125 -10.63 -3.81 -6.28
N THR A 126 -11.32 -4.14 -7.37
CA THR A 126 -12.16 -5.34 -7.44
C THR A 126 -11.34 -6.62 -7.67
N GLU A 127 -10.13 -6.50 -8.23
CA GLU A 127 -9.25 -7.61 -8.57
C GLU A 127 -7.80 -7.11 -8.69
N ALA A 128 -6.83 -8.02 -8.68
CA ALA A 128 -5.40 -7.80 -8.84
C ALA A 128 -4.95 -7.23 -10.19
N VAL A 129 -5.85 -6.80 -11.08
CA VAL A 129 -5.47 -6.13 -12.33
C VAL A 129 -6.42 -5.00 -12.67
N LEU A 130 -5.84 -3.86 -13.04
CA LEU A 130 -6.54 -2.73 -13.64
C LEU A 130 -6.20 -2.70 -15.12
N CYS A 131 -7.23 -2.79 -15.95
CA CYS A 131 -7.12 -2.71 -17.40
C CYS A 131 -7.86 -1.46 -17.88
N GLY A 132 -7.35 -0.81 -18.92
CA GLY A 132 -8.01 0.38 -19.45
C GLY A 132 -7.22 1.10 -20.53
N LYS A 133 -7.95 1.90 -21.33
CA LYS A 133 -7.34 2.74 -22.37
C LYS A 133 -6.64 3.91 -21.71
N ALA A 134 -5.52 4.31 -22.27
CA ALA A 134 -4.76 5.44 -21.75
C ALA A 134 -4.03 6.18 -22.86
N PHE A 135 -3.48 7.33 -22.50
CA PHE A 135 -2.51 8.03 -23.33
C PHE A 135 -1.16 8.06 -22.63
N ILE A 136 -0.09 7.83 -23.38
CA ILE A 136 1.29 8.10 -22.94
C ILE A 136 1.90 9.09 -23.91
N LYS A 137 2.20 10.30 -23.44
CA LYS A 137 2.76 11.39 -24.27
C LYS A 137 1.93 11.62 -25.55
N GLY A 138 0.60 11.63 -25.41
CA GLY A 138 -0.34 11.82 -26.51
C GLY A 138 -0.58 10.61 -27.41
N ARG A 139 0.04 9.45 -27.13
CA ARG A 139 -0.19 8.21 -27.89
C ARG A 139 -1.19 7.32 -27.17
N ARG A 140 -2.26 6.93 -27.87
CA ARG A 140 -3.25 5.97 -27.35
C ARG A 140 -2.61 4.60 -27.18
N ILE A 141 -2.91 3.95 -26.05
CA ILE A 141 -2.44 2.60 -25.75
C ILE A 141 -3.54 1.80 -25.05
N MET A 142 -3.41 0.48 -25.09
CA MET A 142 -3.99 -0.40 -24.09
C MET A 142 -3.03 -0.63 -22.94
N LEU A 143 -3.52 -0.49 -21.71
CA LEU A 143 -2.76 -0.70 -20.49
C LEU A 143 -3.39 -1.79 -19.62
N GLY A 144 -2.57 -2.71 -19.12
CA GLY A 144 -2.88 -3.61 -18.00
C GLY A 144 -1.86 -3.43 -16.89
N VAL A 145 -2.29 -3.19 -15.66
CA VAL A 145 -1.39 -3.04 -14.49
C VAL A 145 -1.82 -4.02 -13.41
N ILE A 146 -0.94 -4.97 -13.08
CA ILE A 146 -1.18 -5.94 -12.01
C ILE A 146 -0.83 -5.30 -10.66
N ASP A 147 -1.70 -5.47 -9.67
CA ASP A 147 -1.56 -4.91 -8.32
C ASP A 147 -1.20 -5.98 -7.29
N LEU A 148 -0.03 -5.83 -6.67
CA LEU A 148 0.44 -6.70 -5.59
C LEU A 148 -0.36 -6.55 -4.29
N THR A 149 -1.08 -5.44 -4.10
CA THR A 149 -1.86 -5.20 -2.87
C THR A 149 -3.05 -6.15 -2.76
N PHE A 150 -3.59 -6.60 -3.89
CA PHE A 150 -4.64 -7.61 -3.97
C PHE A 150 -4.02 -9.01 -4.10
N MET A 151 -4.09 -9.80 -3.02
CA MET A 151 -3.61 -11.19 -3.01
C MET A 151 -2.23 -11.41 -3.67
N MET A 152 -1.27 -10.50 -3.42
CA MET A 152 0.08 -10.54 -3.99
C MET A 152 0.12 -10.55 -5.52
N GLY A 153 -0.86 -9.97 -6.20
CA GLY A 153 -0.92 -9.94 -7.66
C GLY A 153 -1.09 -11.34 -8.27
N SER A 154 -1.62 -12.30 -7.51
CA SER A 154 -1.77 -13.67 -7.98
C SER A 154 -2.75 -13.74 -9.14
N MET A 155 -2.38 -14.48 -10.20
CA MET A 155 -3.20 -14.60 -11.40
C MET A 155 -4.29 -15.66 -11.19
N GLY A 156 -5.54 -15.20 -11.07
CA GLY A 156 -6.75 -16.02 -11.12
C GLY A 156 -7.51 -15.84 -12.43
N THR A 157 -8.69 -16.44 -12.53
CA THR A 157 -9.54 -16.45 -13.74
C THR A 157 -9.90 -15.04 -14.20
N VAL A 158 -10.23 -14.13 -13.28
CA VAL A 158 -10.57 -12.74 -13.62
C VAL A 158 -9.36 -11.97 -14.13
N VAL A 159 -8.19 -12.17 -13.52
CA VAL A 159 -6.95 -11.54 -14.00
C VAL A 159 -6.65 -11.98 -15.43
N GLY A 160 -6.74 -13.29 -15.70
CA GLY A 160 -6.57 -13.83 -17.05
C GLY A 160 -7.60 -13.33 -18.04
N GLU A 161 -8.88 -13.29 -17.66
CA GLU A 161 -9.97 -12.77 -18.50
C GLU A 161 -9.78 -11.29 -18.82
N ARG A 162 -9.54 -10.42 -17.83
CA ARG A 162 -9.35 -8.99 -18.04
C ARG A 162 -8.13 -8.71 -18.92
N LEU A 163 -7.01 -9.41 -18.71
CA LEU A 163 -5.84 -9.27 -19.57
C LEU A 163 -6.12 -9.75 -20.99
N THR A 164 -6.81 -10.88 -21.16
CA THR A 164 -7.18 -11.42 -22.48
C THR A 164 -8.04 -10.42 -23.25
N ARG A 165 -9.10 -9.88 -22.61
CA ARG A 165 -9.95 -8.85 -23.24
C ARG A 165 -9.18 -7.59 -23.60
N THR A 166 -8.22 -7.17 -22.79
CA THR A 166 -7.34 -6.04 -23.10
C THR A 166 -6.46 -6.31 -24.32
N ILE A 167 -5.90 -7.52 -24.45
CA ILE A 167 -5.09 -7.92 -25.60
C ILE A 167 -5.95 -7.99 -26.87
N GLU A 168 -7.13 -8.60 -26.79
CA GLU A 168 -8.06 -8.70 -27.92
C GLU A 168 -8.55 -7.30 -28.34
N MET A 169 -8.88 -6.43 -27.39
CA MET A 169 -9.23 -5.04 -27.70
C MET A 169 -8.05 -4.26 -28.30
N ALA A 170 -6.82 -4.49 -27.84
CA ALA A 170 -5.63 -3.89 -28.46
C ALA A 170 -5.50 -4.32 -29.93
N THR A 171 -5.80 -5.58 -30.22
CA THR A 171 -5.83 -6.13 -31.58
C THR A 171 -6.92 -5.48 -32.42
N ASP A 172 -8.16 -5.42 -31.91
CA ASP A 172 -9.32 -4.88 -32.63
C ASP A 172 -9.22 -3.37 -32.92
N THR A 173 -8.49 -2.64 -32.05
CA THR A 173 -8.35 -1.18 -32.15
C THR A 173 -7.00 -0.73 -32.70
N ASP A 174 -6.13 -1.66 -33.09
CA ASP A 174 -4.77 -1.40 -33.57
C ASP A 174 -3.97 -0.48 -32.62
N LEU A 175 -4.04 -0.78 -31.33
CA LEU A 175 -3.36 0.00 -30.28
C LEU A 175 -2.16 -0.78 -29.72
N PRO A 176 -1.03 -0.09 -29.44
CA PRO A 176 0.06 -0.69 -28.68
C PRO A 176 -0.42 -1.14 -27.30
N LEU A 177 0.07 -2.30 -26.86
CA LEU A 177 -0.25 -2.91 -25.59
C LEU A 177 0.91 -2.77 -24.61
N VAL A 178 0.63 -2.26 -23.42
CA VAL A 178 1.58 -2.22 -22.30
C VAL A 178 1.01 -3.01 -21.14
N ILE A 179 1.76 -3.99 -20.64
CA ILE A 179 1.38 -4.72 -19.42
C ILE A 179 2.47 -4.53 -18.37
N VAL A 180 2.11 -3.97 -17.22
CA VAL A 180 2.97 -3.90 -16.04
C VAL A 180 2.73 -5.14 -15.19
N CYS A 181 3.74 -6.01 -15.18
CA CYS A 181 3.71 -7.31 -14.55
C CYS A 181 4.30 -7.21 -13.14
N ALA A 182 3.45 -7.40 -12.14
CA ALA A 182 3.83 -7.51 -10.75
C ALA A 182 2.96 -8.61 -10.11
N GLY A 183 3.54 -9.77 -9.81
CA GLY A 183 2.74 -10.89 -9.33
C GLY A 183 3.55 -11.96 -8.58
N GLY A 184 2.89 -12.59 -7.62
CA GLY A 184 3.45 -13.67 -6.79
C GLY A 184 3.22 -15.08 -7.35
N GLY A 185 2.61 -15.22 -8.54
CA GLY A 185 2.35 -16.50 -9.20
C GLY A 185 0.87 -16.77 -9.49
N ALA A 186 0.51 -18.05 -9.66
CA ALA A 186 -0.86 -18.50 -9.90
C ALA A 186 -1.71 -18.49 -8.61
N ARG A 187 -2.99 -18.17 -8.71
CA ARG A 187 -3.90 -18.16 -7.55
C ARG A 187 -4.33 -19.56 -7.17
N MET A 188 -3.73 -20.11 -6.11
CA MET A 188 -3.93 -21.50 -5.68
C MET A 188 -5.40 -21.85 -5.39
N GLN A 189 -6.18 -20.87 -4.93
CA GLN A 189 -7.60 -21.07 -4.58
C GLN A 189 -8.45 -21.47 -5.79
N GLU A 190 -8.01 -21.15 -7.01
CA GLU A 190 -8.68 -21.53 -8.26
C GLU A 190 -7.95 -22.69 -8.98
N SER A 191 -6.85 -23.19 -8.41
CA SER A 191 -6.14 -24.39 -8.85
C SER A 191 -5.81 -24.40 -10.36
N SER A 192 -6.27 -25.42 -11.10
CA SER A 192 -6.05 -25.58 -12.53
C SER A 192 -6.60 -24.43 -13.36
N LEU A 193 -7.64 -23.71 -12.91
CA LEU A 193 -8.16 -22.54 -13.62
C LEU A 193 -7.11 -21.44 -13.69
N SER A 194 -6.35 -21.21 -12.61
CA SER A 194 -5.26 -20.24 -12.58
C SER A 194 -4.13 -20.61 -13.52
N LEU A 195 -3.76 -21.90 -13.58
CA LEU A 195 -2.73 -22.38 -14.51
C LEU A 195 -3.14 -22.16 -15.96
N MET A 196 -4.40 -22.45 -16.30
CA MET A 196 -4.92 -22.29 -17.66
C MET A 196 -4.95 -20.82 -18.11
N GLN A 197 -4.92 -19.85 -17.18
CA GLN A 197 -4.85 -18.45 -17.58
C GLN A 197 -3.54 -18.10 -18.29
N MET A 198 -2.44 -18.77 -17.97
CA MET A 198 -1.19 -18.59 -18.70
C MET A 198 -1.33 -19.01 -20.17
N ALA A 199 -1.95 -20.16 -20.41
CA ALA A 199 -2.20 -20.64 -21.77
C ALA A 199 -3.13 -19.68 -22.53
N LYS A 200 -4.18 -19.21 -21.86
CA LYS A 200 -5.16 -18.28 -22.43
C LYS A 200 -4.54 -16.94 -22.83
N THR A 201 -3.84 -16.26 -21.91
CA THR A 201 -3.23 -14.96 -22.20
C THR A 201 -2.08 -15.09 -23.19
N SER A 202 -1.30 -16.17 -23.13
CA SER A 202 -0.24 -16.43 -24.11
C SER A 202 -0.81 -16.65 -25.51
N ALA A 203 -1.91 -17.39 -25.65
CA ALA A 203 -2.58 -17.58 -26.94
C ALA A 203 -3.15 -16.27 -27.51
N ALA A 204 -3.67 -15.39 -26.65
CA ALA A 204 -4.13 -14.07 -27.06
C ALA A 204 -2.95 -13.17 -27.49
N LEU A 205 -1.85 -13.18 -26.75
CA LEU A 205 -0.62 -12.45 -27.12
C LEU A 205 -0.04 -12.95 -28.44
N ALA A 206 -0.04 -14.27 -28.69
CA ALA A 206 0.41 -14.83 -29.95
C ALA A 206 -0.42 -14.31 -31.13
N ARG A 207 -1.76 -14.27 -30.99
CA ARG A 207 -2.63 -13.68 -32.03
C ARG A 207 -2.38 -12.18 -32.25
N PHE A 208 -2.07 -11.45 -31.17
CA PHE A 208 -1.73 -10.03 -31.27
C PHE A 208 -0.38 -9.80 -31.98
N ASP A 209 0.60 -10.65 -31.73
CA ASP A 209 1.90 -10.64 -32.42
C ASP A 209 1.75 -11.00 -33.91
N ASP A 210 0.95 -12.02 -34.23
CA ASP A 210 0.61 -12.39 -35.62
C ASP A 210 -0.07 -11.24 -36.38
N ALA A 211 -0.83 -10.40 -35.68
CA ALA A 211 -1.45 -9.19 -36.23
C ALA A 211 -0.48 -8.00 -36.37
N GLY A 212 0.78 -8.13 -35.92
CA GLY A 212 1.80 -7.08 -35.97
C GLY A 212 1.73 -6.07 -34.81
N GLY A 213 1.01 -6.39 -33.74
CA GLY A 213 0.81 -5.51 -32.60
C GLY A 213 2.07 -5.29 -31.75
N LEU A 214 2.31 -4.05 -31.31
CA LEU A 214 3.41 -3.74 -30.40
C LEU A 214 3.05 -4.11 -28.95
N TYR A 215 3.73 -5.10 -28.39
CA TYR A 215 3.60 -5.49 -26.98
C TYR A 215 4.83 -5.10 -26.16
N ILE A 216 4.62 -4.39 -25.04
CA ILE A 216 5.66 -4.02 -24.07
C ILE A 216 5.31 -4.62 -22.70
N SER A 217 6.14 -5.55 -22.23
CA SER A 217 6.08 -6.09 -20.87
C SER A 217 7.01 -5.32 -19.95
N VAL A 218 6.46 -4.70 -18.90
CA VAL A 218 7.23 -4.01 -17.85
C VAL A 218 7.25 -4.89 -16.60
N LEU A 219 8.38 -5.54 -16.33
CA LEU A 219 8.57 -6.39 -15.16
C LEU A 219 8.99 -5.53 -13.96
N THR A 220 8.25 -5.60 -12.84
CA THR A 220 8.49 -4.77 -11.64
C THR A 220 8.52 -5.54 -10.33
#